data_AF-G3V2H3-F1
#
_entry.id   AF-G3V2H3-F1
#
_cell.length_a   1.000
_cell.length_b   1.000
_cell.length_c   1.000
_cell.angle_alpha   90.00
_cell.angle_beta   90.00
_cell.angle_gamma   90.00
#
_symmetry.space_group_name_H-M   'P 1'
#
loop_
_entity.id
_entity.type
_entity.pdbx_description
1 polymer ?
#
loop_
_entity_poly.entity_id
_entity_poly.type
_entity_poly.pdbx_seq_one_letter_code
_entity_poly.pdbx_strand_id
1 'polypeptide(L)'
;MENGYTYEDYKNTAEWLLSHTKHRPQVAIICGSGLGGLTDKLTQAQIFDYGEIPNFPRSTVPGHAGRLVFGFLNGRACVMMQGRFHMYEGYPL
;
A
#
# COMPACT_ATOMS: atom_id res chain seq x y z
N MET A 1 -7.49 -26.56 -0.42
CA MET A 1 -6.54 -25.49 -0.05
C MET A 1 -6.79 -24.39 -1.07
N GLU A 2 -7.79 -23.55 -0.82
CA GLU A 2 -8.36 -22.68 -1.87
C GLU A 2 -7.80 -21.27 -1.80
N ASN A 3 -7.50 -20.74 -2.98
CA ASN A 3 -6.93 -19.43 -3.27
C ASN A 3 -7.68 -18.30 -2.55
N GLY A 4 -7.01 -17.59 -1.64
CA GLY A 4 -7.59 -16.50 -0.83
C GLY A 4 -8.00 -15.25 -1.62
N TYR A 5 -7.55 -15.10 -2.86
CA TYR A 5 -7.95 -14.02 -3.76
C TYR A 5 -8.00 -14.54 -5.22
N THR A 6 -8.97 -14.04 -5.97
CA THR A 6 -9.17 -14.29 -7.40
C THR A 6 -8.48 -13.21 -8.25
N TYR A 7 -8.36 -13.43 -9.56
CA TYR A 7 -7.88 -12.39 -10.47
C TYR A 7 -8.72 -11.11 -10.39
N GLU A 8 -10.04 -11.28 -10.28
CA GLU A 8 -11.03 -10.22 -10.15
C GLU A 8 -10.79 -9.39 -8.89
N ASP A 9 -10.39 -10.01 -7.78
CA ASP A 9 -10.09 -9.27 -6.54
C ASP A 9 -8.92 -8.30 -6.71
N TYR A 10 -7.84 -8.75 -7.36
CA TYR A 10 -6.68 -7.91 -7.65
C TYR A 10 -7.04 -6.80 -8.65
N LYS A 11 -7.78 -7.16 -9.71
CA LYS A 11 -8.20 -6.21 -10.74
C LYS A 11 -9.10 -5.12 -10.15
N ASN A 12 -10.11 -5.48 -9.37
CA ASN A 12 -11.03 -4.54 -8.73
C ASN A 12 -10.29 -3.58 -7.78
N THR A 13 -9.33 -4.10 -7.01
CA THR A 13 -8.49 -3.28 -6.12
C THR A 13 -7.65 -2.27 -6.91
N ALA A 14 -7.01 -2.71 -7.99
CA ALA A 14 -6.21 -1.85 -8.84
C ALA A 14 -7.07 -0.79 -9.55
N GLU A 15 -8.24 -1.16 -10.07
CA GLU A 15 -9.19 -0.24 -10.71
C GLU A 15 -9.75 0.78 -9.71
N TRP A 16 -10.05 0.35 -8.49
CA TRP A 16 -10.43 1.25 -7.41
C TRP A 16 -9.33 2.28 -7.14
N LEU A 17 -8.07 1.85 -6.96
CA LEU A 17 -6.95 2.78 -6.78
C LEU A 17 -6.79 3.73 -8.00
N LEU A 18 -6.83 3.20 -9.22
CA LEU A 18 -6.65 3.99 -10.45
C LEU A 18 -7.75 5.04 -10.67
N SER A 19 -8.97 4.78 -10.18
CA SER A 19 -10.10 5.71 -10.23
C SER A 19 -10.07 6.75 -9.09
N HIS A 20 -9.39 6.45 -7.98
CA HIS A 20 -9.32 7.33 -6.81
C HIS A 20 -8.03 8.16 -6.73
N THR A 21 -7.03 7.89 -7.59
CA THR A 21 -5.85 8.75 -7.72
C THR A 21 -5.51 9.08 -9.18
N LYS A 22 -4.94 10.26 -9.40
CA LYS A 22 -4.35 10.66 -10.69
C LYS A 22 -2.92 10.13 -10.87
N HIS A 23 -2.27 9.64 -9.82
CA HIS A 23 -0.91 9.10 -9.91
C HIS A 23 -0.88 7.79 -10.71
N ARG A 24 0.19 7.61 -11.48
CA ARG A 24 0.49 6.36 -12.21
C ARG A 24 1.92 5.93 -11.85
N PRO A 25 2.10 5.26 -10.70
CA PRO A 25 3.42 4.95 -10.19
C PRO A 25 4.15 3.95 -11.10
N GLN A 26 5.47 4.13 -11.23
CA GLN A 26 6.35 3.18 -11.92
C GLN A 26 7.20 2.36 -10.93
N VAL A 27 7.30 2.83 -9.68
CA VAL A 27 8.10 2.19 -8.63
C VAL A 27 7.20 1.97 -7.40
N ALA A 28 7.24 0.76 -6.85
CA ALA A 28 6.63 0.44 -5.57
C ALA A 28 7.72 0.26 -4.50
N ILE A 29 7.53 0.83 -3.31
CA ILE A 29 8.47 0.71 -2.19
C ILE A 29 7.71 0.22 -0.96
N ILE A 30 8.21 -0.83 -0.32
CA ILE A 30 7.63 -1.35 0.93
C ILE A 30 8.51 -0.91 2.10
N CYS A 31 7.97 -0.06 2.97
CA CYS A 31 8.70 0.46 4.12
C CYS A 31 8.61 -0.54 5.28
N GLY A 32 9.77 -0.99 5.75
CA GLY A 32 9.88 -1.81 6.95
C GLY A 32 9.74 -1.03 8.26
N SER A 33 9.86 -1.75 9.37
CA SER A 33 9.85 -1.18 10.72
C SER A 33 10.90 -0.07 10.86
N GLY A 34 10.49 1.11 11.33
CA GLY A 34 11.34 2.31 11.45
C GLY A 34 11.62 3.06 10.13
N LEU A 35 11.23 2.51 8.97
CA LEU A 35 11.45 3.14 7.66
C LEU A 35 10.24 3.93 7.15
N GLY A 36 9.16 4.00 7.93
CA GLY A 36 7.92 4.69 7.56
C GLY A 36 8.11 6.17 7.21
N GLY A 37 9.09 6.86 7.82
CA GLY A 37 9.35 8.28 7.54
C GLY A 37 9.87 8.56 6.12
N LEU A 38 10.17 7.53 5.31
CA LEU A 38 10.51 7.73 3.90
C LEU A 38 9.36 8.37 3.11
N THR A 39 8.11 8.08 3.47
CA THR A 39 6.93 8.65 2.80
C THR A 39 6.84 10.16 2.96
N ASP A 40 7.41 10.72 4.02
CA ASP A 40 7.37 12.16 4.31
C ASP A 40 8.17 12.98 3.28
N LYS A 41 9.00 12.31 2.48
CA LYS A 41 9.76 12.90 1.36
C LYS A 41 9.01 12.88 0.03
N LEU A 42 7.82 12.27 -0.04
CA LEU A 42 7.01 12.30 -1.25
C LEU A 42 6.45 13.70 -1.47
N THR A 43 6.57 14.19 -2.70
CA THR A 43 5.87 15.38 -3.17
C THR A 43 4.56 14.99 -3.84
N GLN A 44 3.56 15.88 -3.80
CA GLN A 44 2.20 15.59 -4.28
C GLN A 44 1.65 14.30 -3.66
N ALA A 45 1.84 14.13 -2.35
CA ALA A 45 1.47 12.90 -1.68
C ALA A 45 -0.06 12.75 -1.62
N GLN A 46 -0.57 11.58 -2.00
CA GLN A 46 -1.95 11.17 -1.78
C GLN A 46 -1.95 9.88 -0.96
N ILE A 47 -2.66 9.91 0.17
CA ILE A 47 -2.65 8.86 1.19
C ILE A 47 -3.98 8.11 1.14
N PHE A 48 -3.91 6.79 1.24
CA PHE A 48 -5.04 5.90 1.45
C PHE A 48 -4.75 5.01 2.66
N ASP A 49 -5.67 4.95 3.62
CA ASP A 49 -5.54 3.98 4.71
C ASP A 49 -5.92 2.59 4.17
N TYR A 50 -5.19 1.53 4.57
CA TYR A 50 -5.46 0.18 4.04
C TYR A 50 -6.90 -0.28 4.26
N GLY A 51 -7.54 0.19 5.35
CA GLY A 51 -8.93 -0.14 5.65
C GLY A 51 -9.96 0.44 4.66
N GLU A 52 -9.58 1.40 3.83
CA GLU A 52 -10.42 2.03 2.80
C GLU A 52 -10.29 1.33 1.44
N ILE A 53 -9.19 0.60 1.22
CA ILE A 53 -8.87 -0.03 -0.05
C ILE A 53 -9.56 -1.42 -0.10
N PRO A 54 -10.39 -1.71 -1.12
CA PRO A 54 -11.02 -3.01 -1.27
C PRO A 54 -9.99 -4.15 -1.26
N ASN A 55 -10.33 -5.28 -0.65
CA ASN A 55 -9.52 -6.50 -0.59
C ASN A 55 -8.13 -6.34 0.06
N PHE A 56 -7.79 -5.17 0.59
CA PHE A 56 -6.48 -4.91 1.18
C PHE A 56 -6.43 -5.36 2.66
N PRO A 57 -5.36 -6.03 3.10
CA PRO A 57 -5.23 -6.42 4.50
C PRO A 57 -5.04 -5.21 5.43
N ARG A 58 -5.50 -5.31 6.68
CA ARG A 58 -5.36 -4.25 7.69
C ARG A 58 -4.16 -4.49 8.59
N SER A 59 -3.18 -3.60 8.61
CA SER A 59 -2.01 -3.78 9.49
C SER A 59 -2.40 -3.79 10.97
N THR A 60 -1.84 -4.72 11.75
CA THR A 60 -2.15 -4.88 13.18
C THR A 60 -0.96 -4.59 14.10
N VAL A 61 0.24 -4.40 13.52
CA VAL A 61 1.49 -4.21 14.26
C VAL A 61 1.71 -2.74 14.66
N PRO A 62 2.08 -2.46 15.93
CA PRO A 62 2.48 -1.12 16.35
C PRO A 62 3.65 -0.57 15.52
N GLY A 63 3.53 0.68 15.06
CA GLY A 63 4.53 1.34 14.21
C GLY A 63 4.36 1.09 12.71
N HIS A 64 3.40 0.25 12.31
CA HIS A 64 2.94 0.16 10.93
C HIS A 64 1.72 1.05 10.79
N ALA A 65 1.88 2.21 10.13
CA ALA A 65 0.79 3.17 9.98
C ALA A 65 -0.39 2.58 9.18
N GLY A 66 -0.13 1.59 8.33
CA GLY A 66 -1.17 0.89 7.58
C GLY A 66 -1.70 1.74 6.42
N ARG A 67 -0.79 2.39 5.68
CA ARG A 67 -1.15 3.37 4.64
C ARG A 67 -0.46 3.08 3.31
N LEU A 68 -1.15 3.35 2.22
CA LEU A 68 -0.62 3.36 0.86
C LEU A 68 -0.48 4.80 0.41
N VAL A 69 0.75 5.24 0.14
CA VAL A 69 1.06 6.64 -0.18
C VAL A 69 1.56 6.75 -1.62
N PHE A 70 0.78 7.39 -2.48
CA PHE A 70 1.18 7.76 -3.83
C PHE A 70 1.86 9.12 -3.83
N GLY A 71 2.77 9.37 -4.76
CA GLY A 71 3.40 10.69 -4.93
C GLY A 71 4.61 10.63 -5.84
N PHE A 72 5.51 11.60 -5.70
CA PHE A 72 6.79 11.62 -6.42
C PHE A 72 7.97 11.65 -5.44
N LEU A 73 8.90 10.71 -5.61
CA LEU A 73 10.20 10.71 -4.94
C LEU A 73 11.30 11.02 -5.96
N ASN A 74 12.03 12.12 -5.77
CA ASN A 74 13.09 12.56 -6.70
C ASN A 74 12.62 12.58 -8.17
N GLY A 75 11.42 13.08 -8.43
CA GLY A 75 10.82 13.17 -9.77
C GLY A 75 10.28 11.87 -10.35
N ARG A 76 10.36 10.74 -9.64
CA ARG A 76 9.80 9.45 -10.05
C ARG A 76 8.45 9.20 -9.39
N ALA A 77 7.47 8.73 -10.16
CA ALA A 77 6.14 8.39 -9.64
C ALA A 77 6.20 7.16 -8.72
N CYS A 78 6.09 7.44 -7.43
CA CYS A 78 6.06 6.59 -6.25
C CYS A 78 4.68 5.96 -5.93
N VAL A 79 4.62 4.68 -5.55
CA VAL A 79 3.66 4.21 -4.54
C VAL A 79 4.42 3.54 -3.40
N MET A 80 4.09 3.89 -2.15
CA MET A 80 4.79 3.41 -0.97
C MET A 80 3.82 2.76 0.02
N MET A 81 4.16 1.56 0.48
CA MET A 81 3.50 0.93 1.62
C MET A 81 4.17 1.40 2.91
N GLN A 82 3.47 2.19 3.71
CA GLN A 82 3.94 2.65 5.02
C GLN A 82 3.54 1.65 6.11
N GLY A 83 4.31 0.57 6.16
CA GLY A 83 3.99 -0.64 6.90
C GLY A 83 3.75 -1.81 5.96
N ARG A 84 4.13 -3.01 6.39
CA ARG A 84 3.91 -4.28 5.69
C ARG A 84 3.16 -5.26 6.58
N PHE A 85 2.71 -6.35 5.98
CA PHE A 85 2.07 -7.47 6.67
C PHE A 85 3.07 -8.57 6.96
N HIS A 86 2.85 -9.31 8.04
CA HIS A 86 3.71 -10.41 8.44
C HIS A 86 2.90 -11.66 8.76
N MET A 87 3.46 -12.82 8.46
CA MET A 87 2.87 -14.11 8.82
C MET A 87 2.60 -14.25 10.32
N TYR A 88 3.44 -13.68 11.19
CA TYR A 88 3.24 -13.73 12.64
C TYR A 88 2.04 -12.90 13.13
N GLU A 89 1.44 -12.06 12.28
CA GLU A 89 0.17 -11.37 12.54
C GLU A 89 -1.05 -12.30 12.31
N GLY A 90 -0.83 -13.53 11.82
CA GLY A 90 -1.88 -14.48 11.47
C GLY A 90 -2.26 -14.49 9.98
N TYR A 91 -1.51 -13.78 9.14
CA TYR A 91 -1.73 -13.81 7.68
C TYR A 91 -1.25 -15.13 7.06
N PRO A 92 -2.00 -15.66 6.06
CA PRO A 92 -1.63 -16.87 5.35
C PRO A 92 -0.33 -16.70 4.53
N LEU A 93 0.33 -17.84 4.25
CA LEU A 93 1.43 -17.97 3.29
C LEU A 93 0.91 -18.06 1.86
#